data_AF-A0A6V7KAY0-F1
#
_entry.id   AF-A0A6V7KAY0-F1
#
_cell.length_a   1.000
_cell.length_b   1.000
_cell.length_c   1.000
_cell.angle_alpha   90.00
_cell.angle_beta   90.00
_cell.angle_gamma   90.00
#
_symmetry.space_group_name_H-M   'P 1'
#
loop_
_entity.id
_entity.type
_entity.pdbx_description
1 polymer ?
#
loop_
_entity_poly.entity_id
_entity_poly.type
_entity_poly.pdbx_seq_one_letter_code
_entity_poly.pdbx_strand_id
1 'polypeptide(L)'
;HFVFFTIIYLILGVFLCIAGLLAKSIPQRTLPINMWLPYDYSSPVVYWISCLLTVYSSCVVAYFNAIYNLLFLEIMMQITVQVKLLKYRNNVMVKTLIRANNDDQDRLKMLERRLFNDSVTHHVAIL
;
A
#
# COMPACT_ATOMS: atom_id res chain seq x y z
N HIS A 1 -0.60 11.11 14.45
CA HIS A 1 0.22 12.33 14.67
C HIS A 1 1.00 12.71 13.41
N PHE A 2 1.86 11.83 12.85
CA PHE A 2 2.62 12.11 11.62
C PHE A 2 1.73 12.49 10.40
N VAL A 3 0.67 11.73 10.14
CA VAL A 3 -0.27 12.01 9.02
C VAL A 3 -1.01 13.34 9.19
N PHE A 4 -1.34 13.72 10.43
CA PHE A 4 -1.99 15.01 10.69
C PHE A 4 -1.04 16.18 10.41
N PHE A 5 0.24 16.03 10.80
CA PHE A 5 1.27 17.01 10.52
C PHE A 5 1.54 17.14 9.01
N THR A 6 1.61 16.04 8.26
CA THR A 6 1.80 16.08 6.80
C THR A 6 0.61 16.72 6.09
N ILE A 7 -0.62 16.48 6.53
CA ILE A 7 -1.82 17.13 5.99
C ILE A 7 -1.80 18.64 6.26
N ILE A 8 -1.44 19.07 7.48
CA ILE A 8 -1.32 20.49 7.81
C ILE A 8 -0.26 21.17 6.94
N TYR A 9 0.91 20.55 6.77
CA TYR A 9 1.98 21.11 5.93
C TYR A 9 1.59 21.20 4.46
N LEU A 10 0.83 20.22 3.95
CA LEU A 10 0.29 20.27 2.59
C LEU A 10 -0.72 21.41 2.42
N ILE A 11 -1.65 21.58 3.36
CA ILE A 11 -2.64 22.67 3.33
C ILE A 11 -1.93 24.02 3.40
N LEU A 12 -0.95 24.17 4.29
CA LEU A 12 -0.17 25.39 4.43
C LEU A 12 0.65 25.70 3.16
N GLY A 13 1.29 24.68 2.57
CA GLY A 13 2.05 24.82 1.33
C GLY A 13 1.19 25.22 0.14
N VAL A 14 0.00 24.64 0.01
CA VAL A 14 -0.98 25.02 -1.01
C VAL A 14 -1.47 26.46 -0.79
N PHE A 15 -1.77 26.84 0.46
CA PHE A 15 -2.17 28.20 0.80
C PHE A 15 -1.09 29.24 0.45
N LEU A 16 0.17 28.95 0.77
CA LEU A 16 1.31 29.81 0.42
C LEU A 16 1.52 29.90 -1.10
N CYS A 17 1.37 28.80 -1.84
CA CYS A 17 1.44 28.82 -3.30
C CYS A 17 0.34 29.70 -3.90
N ILE A 18 -0.90 29.56 -3.44
CA ILE A 18 -2.03 30.37 -3.89
C ILE A 18 -1.79 31.85 -3.56
N ALA A 19 -1.34 32.16 -2.34
CA ALA A 19 -1.00 33.51 -1.94
C ALA A 19 0.12 34.12 -2.82
N GLY A 20 1.15 33.33 -3.17
CA GLY A 20 2.21 33.76 -4.09
C GLY A 20 1.72 33.98 -5.53
N LEU A 21 0.85 33.10 -6.03
CA LEU A 21 0.19 33.22 -7.33
C LEU A 21 -0.69 34.47 -7.41
N LEU A 22 -1.45 34.76 -6.35
CA LEU A 22 -2.25 35.98 -6.22
C LEU A 22 -1.36 37.23 -6.12
N ALA A 23 -0.32 37.20 -5.29
CA ALA A 23 0.61 38.32 -5.13
C ALA A 23 1.32 38.69 -6.44
N LYS A 24 1.59 37.71 -7.31
CA LYS A 24 2.21 37.92 -8.63
C LYS A 24 1.22 38.41 -9.70
N SER A 25 -0.03 37.95 -9.65
CA SER A 25 -1.06 38.29 -10.65
C SER A 25 -1.71 39.67 -10.43
N ILE A 26 -1.85 40.12 -9.17
CA ILE A 26 -2.40 41.44 -8.82
C ILE A 26 -1.66 42.62 -9.49
N PRO A 27 -0.31 42.72 -9.44
CA PRO A 27 0.40 43.86 -10.02
C PRO A 27 0.46 43.85 -11.56
N GLN A 28 0.28 42.70 -12.21
CA GLN A 28 0.45 42.56 -13.67
C GLN A 28 -0.88 42.47 -14.45
N ARG A 29 -2.04 42.35 -13.76
CA ARG A 29 -3.36 42.04 -14.39
C ARG A 29 -3.31 40.82 -15.33
N THR A 30 -2.34 39.94 -15.13
CA THR A 30 -2.16 38.72 -15.90
C THR A 30 -2.68 37.55 -15.09
N LEU A 31 -3.39 36.64 -15.77
CA LEU A 31 -4.00 35.48 -15.16
C LEU A 31 -2.95 34.65 -14.40
N PRO A 32 -3.24 34.13 -13.19
CA PRO A 32 -2.27 33.40 -12.37
C PRO A 32 -1.64 32.19 -13.09
N ILE A 33 -2.37 31.56 -14.02
CA ILE A 33 -1.87 30.49 -14.88
C ILE A 33 -2.11 30.90 -16.32
N ASN A 34 -1.05 30.87 -17.14
CA ASN A 34 -1.11 31.14 -18.57
C ASN A 34 -1.85 30.00 -19.27
N MET A 35 -3.19 30.04 -19.24
CA MET A 35 -4.04 29.12 -19.99
C MET A 35 -4.58 29.86 -21.22
N TRP A 36 -4.50 29.22 -22.38
CA TRP A 36 -5.12 29.72 -23.60
C TRP A 36 -6.63 29.55 -23.47
N LEU A 37 -7.34 30.64 -23.15
CA LEU A 37 -8.80 30.67 -23.16
C LEU A 37 -9.27 31.33 -24.46
N PRO A 38 -10.32 30.79 -25.11
CA PRO A 38 -10.88 31.33 -26.35
C PRO A 38 -11.71 32.61 -26.15
N TYR A 39 -11.67 33.24 -24.97
CA TYR A 39 -12.46 34.43 -24.62
C TYR A 39 -11.54 35.60 -24.23
N ASP A 40 -11.93 36.82 -24.62
CA ASP A 40 -11.20 38.04 -24.26
C ASP A 40 -11.37 38.40 -22.78
N TYR A 41 -10.24 38.64 -22.10
CA TYR A 41 -10.17 39.04 -20.69
C TYR A 41 -10.55 40.50 -20.41
N SER A 42 -11.18 41.19 -21.37
CA SER A 42 -11.49 42.62 -21.28
C SER A 42 -12.49 42.97 -20.18
N SER A 43 -13.28 42.00 -19.69
CA SER A 43 -14.22 42.22 -18.58
C SER A 43 -13.62 41.80 -17.22
N PRO A 44 -13.63 42.68 -16.21
CA PRO A 44 -13.08 42.39 -14.89
C PRO A 44 -13.79 41.21 -14.20
N VAL A 45 -15.08 40.99 -14.47
CA VAL A 45 -15.85 39.88 -13.89
C VAL A 45 -15.34 38.52 -14.40
N VAL A 46 -15.06 38.43 -15.71
CA VAL A 46 -14.56 37.20 -16.35
C VAL A 46 -13.15 36.86 -15.88
N TYR A 47 -12.33 37.88 -15.64
CA TYR A 47 -11.00 37.74 -15.05
C TYR A 47 -11.05 37.12 -13.65
N TRP A 48 -11.89 37.64 -12.76
CA TRP A 48 -12.03 37.12 -11.39
C TRP A 48 -12.56 35.69 -11.36
N ILE A 49 -13.56 35.38 -12.20
CA ILE A 49 -14.11 34.01 -12.32
C ILE A 49 -13.03 33.03 -12.79
N SER A 50 -12.27 33.40 -13.82
CA SER A 50 -11.19 32.56 -14.35
C SER A 50 -10.07 32.35 -13.34
N CYS A 51 -9.72 33.39 -12.57
CA CYS A 51 -8.77 33.30 -11.47
C CYS A 51 -9.24 32.31 -10.38
N LEU A 52 -10.50 32.44 -9.93
CA LEU A 52 -11.08 31.54 -8.93
C LEU A 52 -11.13 30.09 -9.41
N LEU A 53 -11.54 29.87 -10.65
CA LEU A 53 -11.61 28.53 -11.25
C LEU A 53 -10.23 27.87 -11.33
N THR A 54 -9.23 28.65 -11.71
CA THR A 54 -7.84 28.20 -11.82
C THR A 54 -7.26 27.81 -10.45
N VAL A 55 -7.49 28.66 -9.44
CA VAL A 55 -7.09 28.38 -8.05
C VAL A 55 -7.79 27.13 -7.54
N TYR A 56 -9.11 27.03 -7.75
CA TYR A 56 -9.90 25.88 -7.33
C TYR A 56 -9.42 24.57 -7.99
N SER A 57 -9.20 24.58 -9.31
CA SER A 57 -8.66 23.43 -10.05
C SER A 57 -7.29 22.99 -9.50
N SER A 58 -6.39 23.95 -9.25
CA SER A 58 -5.08 23.67 -8.65
C SER A 58 -5.18 23.06 -7.26
N CYS A 59 -6.08 23.56 -6.40
CA CYS A 59 -6.36 22.98 -5.08
C CYS A 59 -6.81 21.52 -5.19
N VAL A 60 -7.76 21.25 -6.10
CA VAL A 60 -8.32 19.91 -6.30
C VAL A 60 -7.24 18.94 -6.76
N VAL A 61 -6.43 19.32 -7.75
CA VAL A 61 -5.33 18.48 -8.25
C VAL A 61 -4.30 18.19 -7.15
N ALA A 62 -3.90 19.22 -6.39
CA ALA A 62 -2.95 19.04 -5.28
C ALA A 62 -3.50 18.10 -4.20
N TYR A 63 -4.78 18.24 -3.85
CA TYR A 63 -5.44 17.41 -2.86
C TYR A 63 -5.54 15.94 -3.31
N PHE A 64 -5.99 15.70 -4.55
CA PHE A 64 -6.04 14.35 -5.10
C PHE A 64 -4.66 13.72 -5.16
N ASN A 65 -3.64 14.46 -5.63
CA ASN A 65 -2.28 13.96 -5.66
C ASN A 65 -1.79 13.57 -4.26
N ALA A 66 -2.05 14.38 -3.24
CA ALA A 66 -1.70 14.04 -1.86
C ALA A 66 -2.40 12.76 -1.37
N ILE A 67 -3.72 12.63 -1.61
CA ILE A 67 -4.47 11.42 -1.26
C ILE A 67 -3.89 10.19 -1.96
N TYR A 68 -3.63 10.27 -3.27
CA TYR A 68 -3.07 9.15 -4.02
C TYR A 68 -1.74 8.69 -3.46
N ASN A 69 -0.83 9.63 -3.14
CA ASN A 69 0.44 9.29 -2.53
C ASN A 69 0.27 8.62 -1.16
N LEU A 70 -0.66 9.10 -0.33
CA LEU A 70 -0.94 8.51 0.98
C LEU A 70 -1.56 7.12 0.86
N LEU A 71 -2.58 6.96 0.02
CA LEU A 71 -3.24 5.67 -0.22
C LEU A 71 -2.27 4.64 -0.78
N PHE A 72 -1.43 5.05 -1.74
CA PHE A 72 -0.42 4.18 -2.31
C PHE A 72 0.56 3.66 -1.24
N LEU A 73 1.08 4.56 -0.39
CA LEU A 73 1.97 4.18 0.70
C LEU A 73 1.28 3.28 1.72
N GLU A 74 0.03 3.56 2.06
CA GLU A 74 -0.75 2.76 3.00
C GLU A 74 -0.96 1.33 2.49
N ILE A 75 -1.40 1.19 1.23
CA ILE A 75 -1.62 -0.11 0.60
C ILE A 75 -0.31 -0.89 0.53
N MET A 76 0.80 -0.26 0.13
CA MET A 76 2.12 -0.89 0.09
C MET A 76 2.56 -1.42 1.46
N MET A 77 2.29 -0.67 2.53
CA MET A 77 2.58 -1.10 3.89
C MET A 77 1.71 -2.29 4.30
N GLN A 78 0.42 -2.26 4.01
CA GLN A 78 -0.50 -3.36 4.31
C GLN A 78 -0.11 -4.65 3.56
N ILE A 79 0.19 -4.56 2.26
CA ILE A 79 0.66 -5.70 1.45
C ILE A 79 1.94 -6.29 2.05
N THR A 80 2.88 -5.45 2.49
CA THR A 80 4.13 -5.93 3.10
C THR A 80 3.87 -6.76 4.36
N VAL A 81 2.93 -6.34 5.21
CA VAL A 81 2.54 -7.09 6.41
C VAL A 81 1.85 -8.41 6.03
N GLN A 82 0.93 -8.36 5.09
CA GLN A 82 0.20 -9.55 4.63
C GLN A 82 1.14 -10.59 4.02
N VAL A 83 2.11 -10.18 3.21
CA VAL A 83 3.12 -11.07 2.63
C VAL A 83 4.00 -11.71 3.71
N LYS A 84 4.43 -10.93 4.72
CA LYS A 84 5.19 -11.47 5.86
C LYS A 84 4.38 -12.52 6.64
N LEU A 85 3.10 -12.24 6.89
CA LEU A 85 2.19 -13.17 7.55
C LEU A 85 1.98 -14.45 6.74
N LEU A 86 1.77 -14.33 5.42
CA LEU A 86 1.62 -15.47 4.52
C LEU A 86 2.87 -16.36 4.53
N LYS A 87 4.06 -15.75 4.45
CA LYS A 87 5.33 -16.47 4.51
C LYS A 87 5.50 -17.24 5.82
N TYR A 88 5.12 -16.63 6.95
CA TYR A 88 5.14 -17.28 8.25
C TYR A 88 4.20 -18.49 8.29
N ARG A 89 2.94 -18.32 7.88
CA ARG A 89 1.94 -19.40 7.85
C ARG A 89 2.36 -20.53 6.93
N ASN A 90 2.90 -20.22 5.76
CA ASN A 90 3.39 -21.23 4.82
C ASN A 90 4.55 -22.04 5.42
N ASN A 91 5.51 -21.38 6.08
CA ASN A 91 6.62 -22.08 6.73
C ASN A 91 6.16 -23.01 7.86
N VAL A 92 5.21 -22.55 8.69
CA VAL A 92 4.61 -23.38 9.76
C VAL A 92 3.87 -24.59 9.16
N MET A 93 3.09 -24.39 8.10
CA MET A 93 2.40 -25.47 7.40
C MET A 93 3.37 -26.48 6.80
N VAL A 94 4.42 -26.03 6.12
CA VAL A 94 5.44 -26.93 5.55
C VAL A 94 6.16 -27.72 6.65
N LYS A 95 6.53 -27.09 7.77
CA LYS A 95 7.17 -27.79 8.90
C LYS A 95 6.25 -28.83 9.54
N THR A 96 4.97 -28.53 9.69
CA THR A 96 3.99 -29.47 10.25
C THR A 96 3.75 -30.65 9.32
N LEU A 97 3.68 -30.43 8.01
CA LEU A 97 3.60 -31.50 7.00
C LEU A 97 4.84 -32.40 7.01
N ILE A 98 6.05 -31.82 7.03
CA ILE A 98 7.30 -32.60 7.10
C ILE A 98 7.33 -33.45 8.38
N ARG A 99 6.93 -32.87 9.52
CA ARG A 99 6.90 -33.60 10.80
C ARG A 99 5.90 -34.75 10.78
N ALA A 100 4.71 -34.54 10.23
CA ALA A 100 3.70 -35.60 10.09
C ALA A 100 4.18 -36.73 9.17
N ASN A 101 4.84 -36.39 8.05
CA ASN A 101 5.41 -37.37 7.13
C ASN A 101 6.51 -38.22 7.80
N ASN A 102 7.40 -37.59 8.57
CA ASN A 102 8.46 -38.32 9.28
C ASN A 102 7.90 -39.24 10.37
N ASP A 103 6.89 -38.79 11.12
CA ASP A 103 6.23 -39.60 12.14
C ASP A 103 5.56 -40.85 11.53
N ASP A 104 4.87 -40.69 10.40
CA ASP A 104 4.26 -41.80 9.68
C ASP A 104 5.31 -42.82 9.20
N GLN A 105 6.43 -42.34 8.65
CA GLN A 105 7.53 -43.20 8.22
C GLN A 105 8.17 -43.96 9.39
N ASP A 106 8.34 -43.32 10.56
CA ASP A 106 8.90 -43.96 11.76
C ASP A 106 7.94 -45.02 12.33
N ARG A 107 6.64 -44.74 12.32
CA ARG A 107 5.61 -45.72 12.71
C ARG A 107 5.62 -46.93 11.79
N LEU A 108 5.77 -46.72 10.48
CA LEU A 108 5.83 -47.80 9.49
C LEU A 108 7.06 -48.69 9.71
N LYS A 109 8.24 -48.10 9.90
CA LYS A 109 9.47 -48.84 10.26
C LYS A 109 9.33 -49.62 11.57
N MET A 110 8.67 -49.07 12.57
CA MET A 110 8.45 -49.76 13.84
C MET A 110 7.52 -50.96 13.66
N LEU A 111 6.51 -50.84 12.80
CA LEU A 111 5.56 -51.91 12.50
C LEU A 111 6.22 -53.05 11.72
N GLU A 112 7.06 -52.72 10.72
CA GLU A 112 7.89 -53.70 10.01
C GLU A 112 8.81 -54.48 10.95
N ARG A 113 9.49 -53.79 11.88
CA ARG A 113 10.36 -54.45 12.87
C ARG A 113 9.60 -55.41 13.78
N ARG A 114 8.39 -55.03 14.23
CA ARG A 114 7.56 -55.92 15.06
C ARG A 114 7.14 -57.17 14.30
N LEU A 115 6.64 -57.01 13.07
CA LEU A 115 6.23 -58.13 12.22
C LEU A 115 7.41 -59.07 11.93
N PHE A 116 8.58 -58.51 11.61
CA PHE A 116 9.79 -59.30 11.39
C PHE A 116 10.19 -60.08 12.64
N ASN A 117 10.25 -59.40 13.79
CA ASN A 117 10.60 -60.04 15.05
C ASN A 117 9.62 -61.17 15.40
N ASP A 118 8.32 -60.90 15.29
CA ASP A 118 7.27 -61.87 15.58
C ASP A 118 7.42 -63.13 14.72
N SER A 119 7.65 -62.95 13.41
CA SER A 119 7.90 -64.03 12.47
C SER A 119 9.12 -64.88 12.87
N VAL A 120 10.23 -64.25 13.30
CA VAL A 120 11.43 -64.95 13.79
C VAL A 120 11.14 -65.74 15.06
N THR A 121 10.41 -65.16 16.03
CA THR A 121 10.05 -65.85 17.28
C THR A 121 9.20 -67.10 17.03
N HIS A 122 8.24 -67.02 16.11
CA HIS A 122 7.40 -68.16 15.75
C HIS A 122 8.22 -69.26 15.06
N HIS A 123 9.18 -68.92 14.20
CA HIS A 123 10.07 -69.89 13.57
C HIS A 123 11.01 -70.59 14.57
N VAL A 124 11.47 -69.88 15.61
CA VAL A 124 12.35 -70.44 16.64
C VAL A 124 11.58 -71.31 17.65
N ALA A 125 10.32 -71.01 17.94
CA ALA A 125 9.52 -71.79 18.89
C ALA A 125 9.02 -73.15 18.36
N ILE A 126 9.12 -73.39 17.05
CA ILE A 126 8.71 -74.64 16.38
C ILE A 126 9.89 -75.62 16.24
N LEU A 127 11.13 -75.15 16.45
CA LEU A 127 12.35 -75.97 16.43
C LEU A 127 12.70 -76.47 17.84
#